data_AF-A0A0G0NQ57-F1
#
_entry.id   AF-A0A0G0NQ57-F1
#
_cell.length_a   1.000
_cell.length_b   1.000
_cell.length_c   1.000
_cell.angle_alpha   90.00
_cell.angle_beta   90.00
_cell.angle_gamma   90.00
#
_symmetry.space_group_name_H-M   'P 1'
#
loop_
_entity.id
_entity.type
_entity.pdbx_description
1 polymer ?
#
loop_
_entity_poly.entity_id
_entity_poly.type
_entity_poly.pdbx_seq_one_letter_code
_entity_poly.pdbx_strand_id
1 'polypeptide(L)'
;MDTPMDILKIKIDKARDVLPEESRRAIDAIDWKTVILAMRAEKGYSYTQLEDLETETELLLCGLINPEDYPKELEKRMGIPKPQVDVLVNEMNEKIFKKIREELVKNIERKKVPEKSSDNSDVLNENIESREEMLKKIENPPASNTYSIAKAGRELTAEN
;
A
#
# COMPACT_ATOMS: atom_id res chain seq x y z
N MET A 1 18.79 29.14 -22.97
CA MET A 1 17.62 29.51 -22.15
C MET A 1 16.66 28.36 -22.23
N ASP A 2 16.17 27.87 -21.11
CA ASP A 2 15.19 26.78 -21.08
C ASP A 2 13.84 27.28 -21.58
N THR A 3 13.14 26.48 -22.39
CA THR A 3 11.80 26.83 -22.88
C THR A 3 10.77 26.63 -21.76
N PRO A 4 9.58 27.25 -21.85
CA PRO A 4 8.49 26.97 -20.91
C PRO A 4 8.13 25.49 -20.80
N MET A 5 8.28 24.74 -21.90
CA MET A 5 8.05 23.30 -21.95
C MET A 5 9.10 22.54 -21.11
N ASP A 6 10.37 22.92 -21.24
CA ASP A 6 11.47 22.32 -20.46
C ASP A 6 11.25 22.55 -18.95
N ILE A 7 10.83 23.76 -18.57
CA ILE A 7 10.54 24.11 -17.17
C ILE A 7 9.37 23.26 -16.63
N LEU A 8 8.32 23.06 -17.44
CA LEU A 8 7.17 22.23 -17.03
C LEU A 8 7.60 20.78 -16.82
N LYS A 9 8.39 20.22 -17.74
CA LYS A 9 8.87 18.84 -17.65
C LYS A 9 9.74 18.65 -16.40
N ILE A 10 10.65 19.58 -16.13
CA ILE A 10 11.47 19.58 -14.91
C ILE A 10 10.61 19.59 -13.64
N LYS A 11 9.51 20.36 -13.61
CA LYS A 11 8.60 20.40 -12.46
C LYS A 11 7.86 19.08 -12.26
N ILE A 12 7.38 18.48 -13.34
CA ILE A 12 6.71 17.18 -13.32
C ILE A 12 7.65 16.11 -12.79
N ASP A 13 8.86 16.02 -13.33
CA ASP A 13 9.83 15.00 -12.93
C ASP A 13 10.21 15.16 -11.44
N LYS A 14 10.45 16.39 -10.98
CA LYS A 14 10.69 16.66 -9.55
C LYS A 14 9.51 16.28 -8.66
N ALA A 15 8.28 16.57 -9.08
CA ALA A 15 7.09 16.22 -8.32
C ALA A 15 6.91 14.70 -8.22
N ARG A 16 7.17 13.99 -9.33
CA ARG A 16 7.16 12.53 -9.39
C ARG A 16 8.22 11.90 -8.49
N ASP A 17 9.43 12.47 -8.43
CA ASP A 17 10.53 11.98 -7.59
C ASP A 17 10.27 12.10 -6.09
N VAL A 18 9.42 13.05 -5.68
CA VAL A 18 9.06 13.23 -4.26
C VAL A 18 7.79 12.48 -3.86
N LEU A 19 7.09 11.83 -4.81
CA LEU A 19 5.93 10.99 -4.47
C LEU A 19 6.35 9.83 -3.56
N PRO A 20 5.49 9.42 -2.60
CA PRO A 20 5.68 8.17 -1.88
C PRO A 20 5.85 6.98 -2.83
N GLU A 21 6.63 6.00 -2.42
CA GLU A 21 6.93 4.83 -3.24
C GLU A 21 5.64 4.07 -3.64
N GLU A 22 4.68 3.98 -2.73
CA GLU A 22 3.40 3.32 -2.96
C GLU A 22 2.60 4.02 -4.06
N SER A 23 2.65 5.36 -4.09
CA SER A 23 2.02 6.19 -5.11
C SER A 23 2.69 6.03 -6.47
N ARG A 24 4.04 6.08 -6.53
CA ARG A 24 4.76 5.83 -7.78
C ARG A 24 4.47 4.44 -8.35
N ARG A 25 4.55 3.41 -7.51
CA ARG A 25 4.27 2.02 -7.91
C ARG A 25 2.83 1.86 -8.42
N ALA A 26 1.86 2.53 -7.81
CA ALA A 26 0.46 2.47 -8.24
C ALA A 26 0.24 3.14 -9.61
N ILE A 27 0.91 4.27 -9.86
CA ILE A 27 0.89 4.95 -11.16
C ILE A 27 1.54 4.07 -12.23
N ASP A 28 2.70 3.48 -11.92
CA ASP A 28 3.50 2.69 -12.87
C ASP A 28 2.90 1.32 -13.19
N ALA A 29 2.01 0.81 -12.33
CA ALA A 29 1.27 -0.41 -12.56
C ALA A 29 0.25 -0.30 -13.72
N ILE A 30 -0.12 0.92 -14.10
CA ILE A 30 -1.13 1.19 -15.13
C ILE A 30 -0.47 1.91 -16.31
N ASP A 31 -0.57 1.33 -17.50
CA ASP A 31 -0.14 2.00 -18.73
C ASP A 31 -1.20 3.02 -19.20
N TRP A 32 -1.35 4.09 -18.42
CA TRP A 32 -2.35 5.13 -18.63
C TRP A 32 -2.12 5.93 -19.91
N LYS A 33 -0.88 6.04 -20.40
CA LYS A 33 -0.55 6.70 -21.67
C LYS A 33 -1.12 5.93 -22.85
N THR A 34 -0.95 4.61 -22.88
CA THR A 34 -1.57 3.76 -23.91
C THR A 34 -3.10 3.85 -23.87
N VAL A 35 -3.70 3.95 -22.68
CA VAL A 35 -5.15 4.16 -22.54
C VAL A 35 -5.59 5.47 -23.18
N ILE A 36 -4.89 6.59 -22.92
CA ILE A 36 -5.17 7.88 -23.54
C ILE A 36 -5.01 7.81 -25.06
N LEU A 37 -3.93 7.19 -25.55
CA LEU A 37 -3.69 7.04 -26.99
C LEU A 37 -4.82 6.27 -27.69
N ALA A 38 -5.37 5.24 -27.03
CA ALA A 38 -6.51 4.48 -27.56
C ALA A 38 -7.79 5.32 -27.71
N MET A 39 -7.98 6.37 -26.89
CA MET A 39 -9.14 7.27 -26.98
C MET A 39 -9.17 8.05 -28.30
N ARG A 40 -8.03 8.19 -28.98
CA ARG A 40 -7.95 8.79 -30.32
C ARG A 40 -8.89 8.11 -31.32
N ALA A 41 -8.88 6.79 -31.32
CA ALA A 41 -9.68 5.98 -32.25
C ALA A 41 -11.18 6.11 -31.96
N GLU A 42 -11.54 6.33 -30.70
CA GLU A 42 -12.93 6.37 -30.24
C GLU A 42 -13.57 7.76 -30.40
N LYS A 43 -12.79 8.85 -30.21
CA LYS A 43 -13.33 10.21 -30.10
C LYS A 43 -12.84 11.20 -31.16
N GLY A 44 -11.83 10.84 -31.95
CA GLY A 44 -11.32 11.70 -33.01
C GLY A 44 -10.52 12.92 -32.52
N TYR A 45 -9.94 12.86 -31.31
CA TYR A 45 -9.06 13.92 -30.80
C TYR A 45 -7.81 14.10 -31.68
N SER A 46 -7.35 15.34 -31.79
CA SER A 46 -6.08 15.65 -32.45
C SER A 46 -4.88 15.18 -31.62
N TYR A 47 -3.70 15.08 -32.24
CA TYR A 47 -2.48 14.76 -31.50
C TYR A 47 -2.21 15.77 -30.39
N THR A 48 -2.38 17.07 -30.67
CA THR A 48 -2.21 18.14 -29.67
C THR A 48 -3.17 17.99 -28.49
N GLN A 49 -4.43 17.65 -28.75
CA GLN A 49 -5.40 17.42 -27.67
C GLN A 49 -5.05 16.22 -26.80
N LEU A 50 -4.47 15.16 -27.38
CA LEU A 50 -3.99 14.02 -26.62
C LEU A 50 -2.74 14.37 -25.80
N GLU A 51 -1.80 15.14 -26.37
CA GLU A 51 -0.64 15.66 -25.65
C GLU A 51 -1.07 16.55 -24.46
N ASP A 52 -2.09 17.39 -24.64
CA ASP A 52 -2.67 18.20 -23.57
C ASP A 52 -3.33 17.32 -22.50
N LEU A 53 -4.09 16.30 -22.90
CA LEU A 53 -4.71 15.34 -21.98
C LEU A 53 -3.66 14.56 -21.19
N GLU A 54 -2.60 14.08 -21.85
CA GLU A 54 -1.48 13.41 -21.20
C GLU A 54 -0.79 14.32 -20.19
N THR A 55 -0.51 15.57 -20.59
CA THR A 55 0.16 16.56 -19.73
C THR A 55 -0.66 16.87 -18.49
N GLU A 56 -1.95 17.18 -18.65
CA GLU A 56 -2.84 17.49 -17.51
C GLU A 56 -3.06 16.26 -16.63
N THR A 57 -3.11 15.07 -17.20
CA THR A 57 -3.20 13.82 -16.42
C THR A 57 -1.93 13.59 -15.61
N GLU A 58 -0.75 13.79 -16.20
CA GLU A 58 0.54 13.66 -15.51
C GLU A 58 0.67 14.67 -14.36
N LEU A 59 0.23 15.92 -14.58
CA LEU A 59 0.17 16.95 -13.55
C LEU A 59 -0.74 16.53 -12.38
N LEU A 60 -1.91 15.96 -12.66
CA LEU A 60 -2.82 15.47 -11.62
C LEU A 60 -2.19 14.32 -10.83
N LEU A 61 -1.63 13.33 -11.51
CA LEU A 61 -1.01 12.16 -10.89
C LEU A 61 0.19 12.54 -10.02
N CYS A 62 0.91 13.61 -10.38
CA CYS A 62 2.02 14.15 -9.60
C CYS A 62 1.58 15.13 -8.49
N GLY A 63 0.28 15.37 -8.33
CA GLY A 63 -0.26 16.31 -7.32
C GLY A 63 0.07 17.78 -7.60
N LEU A 64 0.38 18.13 -8.85
CA LEU A 64 0.67 19.50 -9.28
C LEU A 64 -0.59 20.31 -9.62
N ILE A 65 -1.72 19.64 -9.83
CA ILE A 65 -3.05 20.24 -9.94
C ILE A 65 -4.01 19.52 -9.00
N ASN A 66 -5.01 20.25 -8.51
CA ASN A 66 -6.05 19.65 -7.68
C ASN A 66 -7.05 18.87 -8.54
N PRO A 67 -7.64 17.78 -8.03
CA PRO A 67 -8.68 17.05 -8.75
C PRO A 67 -9.88 17.91 -9.17
N GLU A 68 -10.21 18.94 -8.39
CA GLU A 68 -11.31 19.88 -8.69
C GLU A 68 -10.98 20.82 -9.87
N ASP A 69 -9.70 21.08 -10.11
CA ASP A 69 -9.22 21.96 -11.19
C ASP A 69 -9.04 21.18 -12.51
N TYR A 70 -8.91 19.86 -12.45
CA TYR A 70 -8.64 19.01 -13.63
C TYR A 70 -9.63 19.22 -14.79
N PRO A 71 -10.97 19.23 -14.59
CA PRO A 71 -11.90 19.51 -15.70
C PRO A 71 -11.67 20.90 -16.32
N LYS A 72 -11.39 21.90 -15.51
CA LYS A 72 -11.19 23.29 -15.96
C LYS A 72 -9.89 23.42 -16.78
N GLU A 73 -8.81 22.77 -16.36
CA GLU A 73 -7.55 22.78 -17.11
C GLU A 73 -7.68 22.00 -18.44
N LEU A 74 -8.42 20.89 -18.45
CA LEU A 74 -8.75 20.17 -19.69
C LEU A 74 -9.57 21.03 -20.66
N GLU A 75 -10.63 21.68 -20.18
CA GLU A 75 -11.46 22.60 -20.99
C GLU A 75 -10.60 23.66 -21.67
N LYS A 76 -9.72 24.28 -20.89
CA LYS A 76 -8.85 25.37 -21.32
C LYS A 76 -7.79 24.93 -22.33
N ARG A 77 -7.11 23.81 -22.09
CA ARG A 77 -5.99 23.36 -22.95
C ARG A 77 -6.46 22.65 -24.21
N MET A 78 -7.38 21.71 -24.05
CA MET A 78 -7.87 20.92 -25.19
C MET A 78 -8.83 21.72 -26.08
N GLY A 79 -9.36 22.85 -25.59
CA GLY A 79 -10.28 23.72 -26.33
C GLY A 79 -11.62 23.04 -26.64
N ILE A 80 -12.04 22.09 -25.80
CA ILE A 80 -13.31 21.35 -25.95
C ILE A 80 -14.35 21.92 -24.98
N PRO A 81 -15.64 21.91 -25.33
CA PRO A 81 -16.69 22.49 -24.49
C PRO A 81 -16.93 21.66 -23.22
N LYS A 82 -17.31 22.32 -22.13
CA LYS A 82 -17.61 21.70 -20.82
C LYS A 82 -18.37 20.36 -20.87
N PRO A 83 -19.46 20.17 -21.64
CA PRO A 83 -20.16 18.88 -21.68
C PRO A 83 -19.28 17.73 -22.20
N GLN A 84 -18.35 18.00 -23.12
CA GLN A 84 -17.40 16.99 -23.60
C GLN A 84 -16.32 16.70 -22.55
N VAL A 85 -15.90 17.72 -21.80
CA VAL A 85 -14.97 17.55 -20.66
C VAL A 85 -15.59 16.65 -19.59
N ASP A 86 -16.85 16.88 -19.23
CA ASP A 86 -17.53 16.08 -18.20
C ASP A 86 -17.59 14.60 -18.59
N VAL A 87 -17.87 14.31 -19.87
CA VAL A 87 -17.82 12.94 -20.41
C VAL A 87 -16.40 12.38 -20.37
N LEU A 88 -15.41 13.17 -20.77
CA LEU A 88 -14.00 12.77 -20.76
C LEU A 88 -13.51 12.45 -19.35
N VAL A 89 -13.80 13.30 -18.37
CA VAL A 89 -13.40 13.11 -16.97
C VAL A 89 -14.01 11.83 -16.39
N ASN A 90 -15.28 11.57 -16.67
CA ASN A 90 -15.93 10.32 -16.25
C ASN A 90 -15.24 9.08 -16.85
N GLU A 91 -14.85 9.16 -18.12
CA GLU A 91 -14.15 8.07 -18.78
C GLU A 91 -12.73 7.87 -18.23
N MET A 92 -12.00 8.95 -17.97
CA MET A 92 -10.68 8.91 -17.32
C MET A 92 -10.77 8.31 -15.91
N ASN A 93 -11.83 8.65 -15.17
CA ASN A 93 -12.12 8.07 -13.85
C ASN A 93 -12.26 6.55 -13.93
N GLU A 94 -13.05 6.03 -14.87
CA GLU A 94 -13.29 4.60 -15.00
C GLU A 94 -12.09 3.84 -15.61
N LYS A 95 -11.47 4.39 -16.66
CA LYS A 95 -10.41 3.70 -17.39
C LYS A 95 -9.05 3.75 -16.69
N ILE A 96 -8.76 4.82 -15.94
CA ILE A 96 -7.43 5.12 -15.37
C ILE A 96 -7.49 5.32 -13.85
N PHE A 97 -8.15 6.37 -13.35
CA PHE A 97 -7.96 6.79 -11.95
C PHE A 97 -8.45 5.77 -10.93
N LYS A 98 -9.54 5.06 -11.24
CA LYS A 98 -10.05 3.99 -10.39
C LYS A 98 -9.03 2.85 -10.23
N LYS A 99 -8.38 2.45 -11.33
CA LYS A 99 -7.36 1.38 -11.32
C LYS A 99 -6.11 1.80 -10.54
N ILE A 100 -5.65 3.04 -10.73
CA ILE A 100 -4.51 3.57 -9.96
C ILE A 100 -4.86 3.62 -8.47
N ARG A 101 -6.08 4.04 -8.11
CA ARG A 101 -6.55 4.03 -6.72
C ARG A 101 -6.56 2.62 -6.13
N GLU A 102 -7.06 1.64 -6.88
CA GLU A 102 -7.07 0.24 -6.46
C GLU A 102 -5.64 -0.29 -6.21
N GLU A 103 -4.69 0.01 -7.09
CA GLU A 103 -3.28 -0.36 -6.89
C GLU A 103 -2.65 0.36 -5.69
N LEU A 104 -2.99 1.62 -5.46
CA LEU A 104 -2.51 2.37 -4.30
C LEU A 104 -2.99 1.73 -2.99
N VAL A 105 -4.27 1.36 -2.91
CA VAL A 105 -4.84 0.66 -1.75
C VAL A 105 -4.11 -0.65 -1.50
N LYS A 106 -3.92 -1.49 -2.54
CA LYS A 106 -3.16 -2.75 -2.45
C LYS A 106 -1.72 -2.52 -1.98
N ASN A 107 -1.05 -1.47 -2.44
CA ASN A 107 0.34 -1.17 -2.06
C ASN A 107 0.43 -0.77 -0.58
N ILE A 108 -0.51 0.04 -0.09
CA ILE A 108 -0.57 0.45 1.32
C ILE A 108 -0.90 -0.74 2.23
N GLU A 109 -1.83 -1.59 1.83
CA GLU A 109 -2.21 -2.78 2.59
C GLU A 109 -1.05 -3.78 2.70
N ARG A 110 -0.34 -4.03 1.60
CA ARG A 110 0.87 -4.87 1.59
C ARG A 110 1.96 -4.35 2.52
N LYS A 111 2.13 -3.03 2.65
CA LYS A 111 3.08 -2.42 3.58
C LYS A 111 2.68 -2.54 5.06
N LYS A 112 1.36 -2.58 5.35
CA LYS A 112 0.84 -2.67 6.72
C LYS A 112 0.97 -4.06 7.32
N VAL A 113 1.02 -5.09 6.49
CA VAL A 113 1.34 -6.44 6.94
C VAL A 113 2.87 -6.52 6.93
N PRO A 114 3.56 -6.50 8.08
CA PRO A 114 4.96 -6.90 8.07
C PRO A 114 4.94 -8.31 7.50
N GLU A 115 5.70 -8.55 6.44
CA GLU A 115 6.01 -9.92 6.05
C GLU A 115 6.50 -10.62 7.31
N LYS A 116 5.66 -11.47 7.91
CA LYS A 116 6.14 -12.65 8.62
C LYS A 116 6.74 -13.54 7.53
N SER A 117 7.88 -13.09 6.98
CA SER A 117 8.78 -13.92 6.22
C SER A 117 9.22 -14.98 7.22
N SER A 118 8.66 -16.15 6.98
CA SER A 118 9.03 -17.44 7.51
C SER A 118 10.55 -17.63 7.39
N ASP A 119 11.28 -17.23 8.43
CA ASP A 119 12.60 -17.75 8.74
C ASP A 119 12.67 -17.92 10.26
N ASN A 120 12.28 -19.12 10.69
CA ASN A 120 12.61 -19.68 11.99
C ASN A 120 13.20 -21.06 11.73
N SER A 121 14.42 -21.10 11.18
CA SER A 121 15.36 -22.13 11.59
C SER A 121 15.89 -21.73 12.95
N ASP A 122 15.18 -22.10 14.02
CA ASP A 122 15.76 -22.58 15.29
C ASP A 122 14.66 -22.96 16.30
N VAL A 123 14.54 -24.27 16.48
CA VAL A 123 14.23 -25.04 17.70
C VAL A 123 12.95 -24.69 18.49
N LEU A 124 11.92 -25.55 18.36
CA LEU A 124 11.20 -26.15 19.48
C LEU A 124 10.73 -27.55 19.06
N ASN A 125 11.57 -28.55 19.34
CA ASN A 125 11.14 -29.95 19.40
C ASN A 125 10.39 -30.13 20.72
N GLU A 126 9.08 -29.85 20.73
CA GLU A 126 8.22 -30.39 21.77
C GLU A 126 7.57 -31.66 21.25
N ASN A 127 7.98 -32.76 21.86
CA ASN A 127 7.37 -34.07 21.74
C ASN A 127 5.94 -33.96 22.32
N ILE A 128 4.96 -33.68 21.47
CA ILE A 128 3.56 -33.57 21.88
C ILE A 128 3.06 -34.97 22.22
N GLU A 129 3.06 -35.34 23.50
CA GLU A 129 2.38 -36.55 23.97
C GLU A 129 0.90 -36.50 23.56
N SER A 130 0.42 -37.59 22.95
CA SER A 130 -0.99 -37.72 22.55
C SER A 130 -1.90 -37.59 23.77
N ARG A 131 -3.09 -36.99 23.56
CA ARG A 131 -4.16 -36.91 24.57
C ARG A 131 -4.49 -38.26 25.21
N GLU A 132 -4.32 -39.36 24.47
CA GLU A 132 -4.53 -40.72 24.97
C GLU A 132 -3.47 -41.15 26.02
N GLU A 133 -2.26 -40.60 25.93
CA GLU A 133 -1.15 -40.93 26.82
C GLU A 133 -1.27 -40.17 28.15
N MET A 134 -1.76 -38.92 28.11
CA MET A 134 -2.11 -38.13 29.30
C MET A 134 -3.25 -38.77 30.11
N LEU A 135 -4.23 -39.37 29.44
CA LEU A 135 -5.36 -40.02 30.12
C LEU A 135 -4.92 -41.27 30.91
N LYS A 136 -3.95 -42.04 30.40
CA LYS A 136 -3.41 -43.22 31.11
C LYS A 136 -2.67 -42.88 32.41
N LYS A 137 -2.03 -41.71 32.49
CA LYS A 137 -1.28 -41.27 33.69
C LYS A 137 -2.18 -40.86 34.86
N ILE A 138 -3.45 -40.51 34.60
CA ILE A 138 -4.42 -40.14 35.63
C ILE A 138 -5.05 -41.38 36.28
N GLU A 139 -5.21 -42.46 35.51
CA GLU A 139 -5.89 -43.67 35.98
C GLU A 139 -5.02 -44.51 36.95
N ASN A 140 -3.72 -44.24 37.05
CA ASN A 140 -2.83 -44.94 37.97
C ASN A 140 -1.75 -44.01 38.56
N PRO A 141 -2.04 -43.27 39.65
CA PRO A 141 -1.06 -42.37 40.25
C PRO A 141 0.10 -43.17 40.89
N PRO A 142 1.37 -42.82 40.64
CA PRO A 142 2.50 -43.43 41.33
C PRO A 142 2.45 -43.08 42.82
N ALA A 143 2.54 -44.11 43.67
CA ALA A 143 2.53 -43.98 45.11
C ALA A 143 3.76 -43.21 45.63
N SER A 144 3.50 -42.24 46.50
CA SER A 144 4.39 -41.69 47.51
C SER A 144 5.69 -41.01 47.02
N ASN A 145 5.73 -39.68 47.13
CA ASN A 145 6.94 -39.05 47.66
C ASN A 145 6.56 -37.97 48.69
N THR A 146 6.90 -38.26 49.95
CA THR A 146 6.69 -37.44 51.13
C THR A 146 7.58 -36.19 51.07
N TYR A 147 6.99 -35.00 51.07
CA TYR A 147 7.72 -33.77 51.38
C TYR A 147 7.99 -33.71 52.89
N SER A 148 9.23 -33.98 53.29
CA SER A 148 9.75 -33.72 54.62
C SER A 148 9.94 -32.21 54.83
N ILE A 149 9.02 -31.58 55.57
CA ILE A 149 9.15 -30.19 56.01
C ILE A 149 10.03 -30.18 57.26
N ALA A 150 11.33 -29.88 57.11
CA ALA A 150 12.23 -29.69 58.23
C ALA A 150 11.95 -28.34 58.91
N LYS A 151 11.54 -28.44 60.17
CA LYS A 151 11.26 -27.37 61.14
C LYS A 151 12.56 -27.01 61.86
N ALA A 152 12.99 -25.75 61.77
CA ALA A 152 13.87 -25.10 62.74
C ALA A 152 13.33 -23.66 62.88
N GLY A 153 12.82 -23.18 64.02
CA GLY A 153 13.20 -23.44 65.40
C GLY A 153 13.88 -22.18 65.92
N ARG A 154 13.11 -21.27 66.53
CA ARG A 154 13.59 -20.06 67.22
C ARG A 154 14.41 -20.45 68.45
N GLU A 155 15.44 -19.70 68.77
CA GLU A 155 15.81 -19.45 70.17
C GLU A 155 16.48 -18.07 70.32
N LEU A 156 15.86 -17.26 71.17
CA LEU A 156 16.33 -15.99 71.72
C LEU A 156 16.95 -16.29 73.08
N THR A 157 18.19 -15.84 73.33
CA THR A 157 18.79 -15.47 74.64
C THR A 157 20.23 -15.02 74.35
N ALA A 158 20.94 -14.17 75.08
CA ALA A 158 20.72 -13.09 76.03
C ALA A 158 22.15 -12.50 76.25
N GLU A 159 22.20 -11.22 76.62
CA GLU A 159 23.31 -10.46 77.22
C GLU A 159 24.55 -11.21 77.73
N ASN A 160 25.74 -10.74 77.32
CA ASN A 160 26.74 -10.14 78.24
C ASN A 160 27.83 -9.38 77.46
#